data_AF-D2C4S3-F1
#
_entry.id   AF-D2C4S3-F1
#
_cell.length_a   1.000
_cell.length_b   1.000
_cell.length_c   1.000
_cell.angle_alpha   90.00
_cell.angle_beta   90.00
_cell.angle_gamma   90.00
#
_symmetry.space_group_name_H-M   'P 1'
#
loop_
_entity.id
_entity.type
_entity.pdbx_description
1 polymer ?
#
loop_
_entity_poly.entity_id
_entity_poly.type
_entity_poly.pdbx_seq_one_letter_code
_entity_poly.pdbx_strand_id
1 'polypeptide(L)'
;MIENLVLILMVSVSLYTIFTPIRLNAVIGRTALSVLAVLLYTLFSSPDVAIAEALLGALLTTLVYLIALKSRDRVKIGFTTVRLLFEKLGEAFMGFEYELLKRFCEKYDYRSEFVEFSSLEDLLEALNDGKVDVACGGVFSEDKKGYLETKIFYLEDERLDLLRYTERVYRGEQLNHVFQKDGSYHILFADEELRMRFREFLRTEKEFVEELKKKYFGEEIG
;
A
#
# COMPACT_ATOMS: atom_id res chain seq x y z
N MET A 1 20.23 33.16 -21.66
CA MET A 1 19.03 33.29 -20.79
C MET A 1 18.23 31.99 -20.75
N ILE A 2 18.06 31.32 -21.90
CA ILE A 2 17.38 30.02 -21.99
C ILE A 2 18.18 28.92 -21.27
N GLU A 3 19.51 28.96 -21.32
CA GLU A 3 20.40 27.98 -20.67
C GLU A 3 20.18 27.96 -19.14
N ASN A 4 20.15 29.13 -18.51
CA ASN A 4 19.90 29.27 -17.08
C ASN A 4 18.53 28.74 -16.68
N LEU A 5 17.51 28.96 -17.51
CA LEU A 5 16.17 28.43 -17.29
C LEU A 5 16.16 26.90 -17.34
N VAL A 6 16.85 26.31 -18.33
CA VAL A 6 16.97 24.85 -18.46
C VAL A 6 17.73 24.26 -17.27
N LEU A 7 18.81 24.90 -16.80
CA LEU A 7 19.54 24.46 -15.61
C LEU A 7 18.68 24.47 -14.34
N ILE A 8 17.90 25.54 -14.11
CA ILE A 8 16.97 25.62 -12.98
C ILE A 8 15.90 24.52 -13.08
N LEU A 9 15.37 24.28 -14.29
CA LEU A 9 14.41 23.22 -14.52
C LEU A 9 15.01 21.84 -14.26
N MET A 10 16.25 21.58 -14.68
CA MET A 10 16.95 20.32 -14.42
C MET A 10 17.11 20.05 -12.92
N VAL A 11 17.52 21.06 -12.14
CA VAL A 11 17.61 20.92 -10.68
C VAL A 11 16.24 20.59 -10.08
N SER A 12 15.18 21.26 -10.53
CA SER A 12 13.82 21.03 -10.05
C SER A 12 13.33 19.61 -10.36
N VAL A 13 13.53 19.14 -11.60
CA VAL A 13 13.17 17.78 -12.03
C VAL A 13 14.01 16.73 -11.30
N SER A 14 15.29 17.01 -11.04
CA SER A 14 16.18 16.11 -10.27
C SER A 14 15.66 15.90 -8.84
N LEU A 15 15.30 16.99 -8.15
CA LEU A 15 14.69 16.90 -6.82
C LEU A 15 13.38 16.10 -6.85
N TYR A 16 12.49 16.39 -7.81
CA TYR A 16 11.25 15.63 -7.98
C TYR A 16 11.48 14.13 -8.19
N THR A 17 12.51 13.79 -8.98
CA THR A 17 12.87 12.40 -9.30
C THR A 17 13.33 11.64 -8.05
N ILE A 18 14.12 12.29 -7.18
CA ILE A 18 14.65 11.68 -5.95
C ILE A 18 13.55 11.49 -4.90
N PHE A 19 12.64 12.45 -4.75
CA PHE A 19 11.59 12.41 -3.73
C PHE A 19 10.34 11.64 -4.16
N THR A 20 10.32 11.11 -5.38
CA THR A 20 9.19 10.36 -5.90
C THR A 20 9.21 8.91 -5.37
N PRO A 21 8.14 8.45 -4.70
CA PRO A 21 8.06 7.07 -4.20
C PRO A 21 7.70 6.05 -5.30
N ILE A 22 7.06 6.50 -6.39
CA ILE A 22 6.65 5.63 -7.49
C ILE A 22 7.82 5.41 -8.44
N ARG A 23 8.29 4.17 -8.57
CA ARG A 23 9.41 3.80 -9.47
C ARG A 23 9.22 4.33 -10.88
N LEU A 24 8.01 4.20 -11.44
CA LEU A 24 7.67 4.69 -12.78
C LEU A 24 7.87 6.21 -12.92
N ASN A 25 7.44 7.00 -11.93
CA ASN A 25 7.61 8.45 -11.97
C ASN A 25 9.10 8.83 -11.85
N ALA A 26 9.91 8.06 -11.12
CA ALA A 26 11.36 8.25 -11.08
C ALA A 26 11.99 7.98 -12.44
N VAL A 27 11.50 6.96 -13.18
CA VAL A 27 11.93 6.73 -14.57
C VAL A 27 11.57 7.91 -15.46
N ILE A 28 10.33 8.40 -15.39
CA ILE A 28 9.87 9.57 -16.17
C ILE A 28 10.75 10.79 -15.89
N GLY A 29 11.05 11.05 -14.62
CA GLY A 29 11.95 12.13 -14.20
C GLY A 29 13.36 11.98 -14.78
N ARG A 30 13.92 10.76 -14.78
CA ARG A 30 15.22 10.46 -15.41
C ARG A 30 15.20 10.69 -16.93
N THR A 31 14.11 10.35 -17.61
CA THR A 31 13.92 10.62 -19.05
C THR A 31 13.93 12.11 -19.32
N ALA A 32 13.17 12.88 -18.53
CA ALA A 32 13.09 14.32 -18.66
C ALA A 32 14.46 14.98 -18.46
N LEU A 33 15.24 14.53 -17.47
CA LEU A 33 16.62 15.01 -17.28
C LEU A 33 17.51 14.75 -18.49
N SER A 34 17.38 13.60 -19.15
CA SER A 34 18.16 13.30 -20.35
C SER A 34 17.78 14.22 -21.52
N VAL A 35 16.48 14.44 -21.74
CA VAL A 35 16.00 15.36 -22.79
C VAL A 35 16.51 16.79 -22.54
N LEU A 36 16.50 17.26 -21.30
CA LEU A 36 17.02 18.58 -20.93
C LEU A 36 18.55 18.66 -21.09
N ALA A 37 19.29 17.58 -20.81
CA ALA A 37 20.73 17.51 -21.05
C ALA A 37 21.07 17.58 -22.54
N VAL A 38 20.35 16.83 -23.39
CA VAL A 38 20.47 16.93 -24.86
C VAL A 38 20.23 18.36 -25.32
N LEU A 39 19.17 19.02 -24.83
CA LEU A 39 18.89 20.42 -25.14
C LEU A 39 20.05 21.34 -24.74
N LEU A 40 20.62 21.20 -23.54
CA LEU A 40 21.78 22.00 -23.13
C LEU A 40 23.00 21.77 -24.01
N TYR A 41 23.32 20.51 -24.35
CA TYR A 41 24.45 20.20 -25.22
C TYR A 41 24.28 20.79 -26.63
N THR A 42 23.05 20.82 -27.14
CA THR A 42 22.76 21.50 -28.42
C THR A 42 22.93 23.02 -28.30
N LEU A 43 22.48 23.64 -27.21
CA LEU A 43 22.65 25.09 -26.98
C LEU A 43 24.13 25.46 -26.84
N PHE A 44 24.95 24.60 -26.22
CA PHE A 44 26.40 24.76 -26.13
C PHE A 44 27.15 24.35 -27.40
N SER A 45 26.46 24.16 -28.52
CA SER A 45 27.07 23.82 -29.81
C SER A 45 27.96 22.57 -29.74
N SER A 46 27.57 21.59 -28.91
CA SER A 46 28.26 20.31 -28.72
C SER A 46 27.41 19.16 -29.25
N PRO A 47 27.25 19.04 -30.59
CA PRO A 47 26.30 18.12 -31.20
C PRO A 47 26.65 16.65 -30.97
N ASP A 48 27.94 16.28 -30.98
CA ASP A 48 28.37 14.89 -30.79
C ASP A 48 28.01 14.38 -29.38
N VAL A 49 28.18 15.24 -28.37
CA VAL A 49 27.80 14.95 -26.98
C VAL A 49 26.29 14.87 -26.84
N ALA A 50 25.55 15.75 -27.52
CA ALA A 50 24.09 15.72 -27.54
C ALA A 50 23.54 14.40 -28.13
N ILE A 51 24.12 13.92 -29.23
CA ILE A 51 23.74 12.66 -29.85
C ILE A 51 24.07 11.48 -28.93
N ALA A 52 25.25 11.48 -28.32
CA ALA A 52 25.65 10.44 -27.37
C ALA A 52 24.71 10.37 -26.15
N GLU A 53 24.36 11.51 -25.55
CA GLU A 53 23.42 11.57 -24.42
C GLU A 53 22.01 11.14 -24.84
N ALA A 54 21.55 11.50 -26.05
CA ALA A 54 20.23 11.05 -26.52
C ALA A 54 20.17 9.51 -26.62
N LEU A 55 21.22 8.88 -27.13
CA LEU A 55 21.31 7.42 -27.26
C LEU A 55 21.42 6.72 -25.89
N LEU A 56 22.31 7.20 -25.01
CA LEU A 56 22.47 6.64 -23.66
C LEU A 56 21.22 6.88 -22.81
N GLY A 57 20.62 8.06 -22.93
CA GLY A 57 19.37 8.45 -22.32
C GLY A 57 18.24 7.51 -22.69
N ALA A 58 18.02 7.28 -23.99
CA ALA A 58 17.01 6.35 -24.46
C ALA A 58 17.26 4.92 -23.97
N LEU A 59 18.49 4.40 -24.12
CA LEU A 59 18.84 3.04 -23.71
C LEU A 59 18.68 2.81 -22.20
N LEU A 60 19.25 3.69 -21.37
CA LEU A 60 19.18 3.59 -19.92
C LEU A 60 17.74 3.76 -19.44
N THR A 61 16.98 4.67 -20.04
CA THR A 61 15.56 4.84 -19.73
C THR A 61 14.78 3.57 -20.04
N THR A 62 14.98 2.95 -21.21
CA THR A 62 14.29 1.69 -21.56
C THR A 62 14.66 0.57 -20.60
N LEU A 63 15.95 0.41 -20.24
CA LEU A 63 16.38 -0.63 -19.32
C LEU A 63 15.79 -0.43 -17.92
N VAL A 64 15.89 0.79 -17.39
CA VAL A 64 15.33 1.14 -16.07
C VAL A 64 13.80 1.05 -16.09
N TYR A 65 13.15 1.42 -17.19
CA TYR A 65 11.71 1.26 -17.38
C TYR A 65 11.29 -0.21 -17.34
N LEU A 66 12.00 -1.10 -18.03
CA LEU A 66 11.73 -2.55 -17.98
C LEU A 66 11.93 -3.13 -16.57
N ILE A 67 12.94 -2.67 -15.84
CA ILE A 67 13.17 -3.07 -14.45
C ILE A 67 12.07 -2.51 -13.53
N ALA A 68 11.66 -1.26 -13.73
CA ALA A 68 10.60 -0.60 -12.95
C ALA A 68 9.22 -1.20 -13.24
N LEU A 69 8.97 -1.64 -14.48
CA LEU A 69 7.78 -2.34 -14.90
C LEU A 69 7.73 -3.80 -14.47
N LYS A 70 8.81 -4.35 -13.89
CA LYS A 70 8.74 -5.70 -13.32
C LYS A 70 7.71 -5.67 -12.20
N SER A 71 6.48 -6.03 -12.56
CA SER A 71 5.36 -6.12 -11.65
C SER A 71 5.71 -7.13 -10.57
N ARG A 72 5.31 -6.83 -9.34
CA ARG A 72 5.20 -7.87 -8.32
C ARG A 72 4.23 -8.92 -8.88
N ASP A 73 4.75 -10.06 -9.30
CA ASP A 73 3.91 -11.17 -9.80
C ASP A 73 3.09 -11.79 -8.66
N ARG A 74 3.59 -11.70 -7.42
CA ARG A 74 2.97 -12.28 -6.24
C ARG A 74 2.96 -11.28 -5.08
N VAL A 75 1.86 -11.30 -4.31
CA VAL A 75 1.70 -10.57 -3.05
C VAL A 75 1.31 -11.55 -1.96
N LYS A 76 2.16 -11.67 -0.93
CA LYS A 76 1.90 -12.48 0.26
C LYS A 76 1.11 -11.67 1.28
N ILE A 77 -0.09 -12.11 1.61
CA ILE A 77 -1.01 -11.45 2.53
C ILE A 77 -1.07 -12.30 3.79
N GLY A 78 -0.45 -11.80 4.86
CA GLY A 78 -0.59 -12.35 6.19
C GLY A 78 -1.87 -11.85 6.85
N PHE A 79 -2.61 -12.75 7.49
CA PHE A 79 -3.83 -12.39 8.21
C PHE A 79 -3.95 -13.12 9.56
N THR A 80 -4.60 -12.49 10.53
CA THR A 80 -5.16 -13.18 11.70
C THR A 80 -6.68 -13.31 11.56
N THR A 81 -7.25 -14.42 12.01
CA THR A 81 -8.70 -14.65 11.88
C THR A 81 -9.48 -13.69 12.77
N VAL A 82 -10.33 -12.85 12.17
CA VAL A 82 -11.27 -11.95 12.86
C VAL A 82 -12.60 -11.97 12.12
N ARG A 83 -13.67 -12.28 12.84
CA ARG A 83 -15.02 -12.36 12.28
C ARG A 83 -15.41 -11.08 11.53
N LEU A 84 -16.07 -11.22 10.38
CA LEU A 84 -16.43 -10.15 9.43
C LEU A 84 -15.25 -9.50 8.69
N LEU A 85 -14.03 -9.51 9.20
CA LEU A 85 -12.86 -8.93 8.54
C LEU A 85 -12.15 -9.92 7.64
N PHE A 86 -11.70 -11.03 8.23
CA PHE A 86 -10.96 -12.06 7.52
C PHE A 86 -11.16 -13.41 8.23
N GLU A 87 -11.87 -14.31 7.57
CA GLU A 87 -12.20 -15.64 8.07
C GLU A 87 -11.80 -16.71 7.06
N LYS A 88 -11.37 -17.86 7.57
CA LYS A 88 -11.12 -19.07 6.81
C LYS A 88 -12.16 -20.12 7.16
N LEU A 89 -13.02 -20.46 6.21
CA LEU A 89 -14.04 -21.50 6.31
C LEU A 89 -13.61 -22.70 5.48
N GLY A 90 -12.87 -23.63 6.10
CA GLY A 90 -12.24 -24.75 5.39
C GLY A 90 -11.17 -24.24 4.41
N GLU A 91 -11.37 -24.47 3.12
CA GLU A 91 -10.48 -23.98 2.05
C GLU A 91 -10.91 -22.62 1.48
N ALA A 92 -12.08 -22.10 1.89
CA ALA A 92 -12.59 -20.82 1.42
C ALA A 92 -12.21 -19.69 2.39
N PHE A 93 -11.97 -18.51 1.83
CA PHE A 93 -11.81 -17.28 2.60
C PHE A 93 -13.01 -16.38 2.41
N MET A 94 -13.36 -15.61 3.44
CA MET A 94 -14.43 -14.63 3.41
C MET A 94 -14.14 -13.48 4.39
N GLY A 95 -14.83 -12.35 4.23
CA GLY A 95 -14.66 -11.18 5.09
C GLY A 95 -14.34 -9.93 4.29
N PHE A 96 -14.56 -8.78 4.93
CA PHE A 96 -14.34 -7.48 4.35
C PHE A 96 -12.91 -7.30 3.83
N GLU A 97 -11.89 -7.54 4.66
CA GLU A 97 -10.49 -7.36 4.28
C GLU A 97 -10.05 -8.39 3.23
N TYR A 98 -10.56 -9.63 3.30
CA TYR A 98 -10.30 -10.63 2.27
C TYR A 98 -10.83 -10.20 0.90
N GLU A 99 -12.11 -9.83 0.80
CA GLU A 99 -12.72 -9.45 -0.49
C GLU A 99 -12.09 -8.16 -1.03
N LEU A 100 -11.76 -7.22 -0.14
CA LEU A 100 -11.07 -5.98 -0.48
C LEU A 100 -9.68 -6.25 -1.07
N LEU A 101 -8.87 -7.06 -0.40
CA LEU A 101 -7.50 -7.38 -0.82
C LEU A 101 -7.48 -8.31 -2.04
N LYS A 102 -8.44 -9.21 -2.16
CA LYS A 102 -8.61 -10.04 -3.36
C LYS A 102 -8.91 -9.16 -4.57
N ARG A 103 -9.87 -8.25 -4.46
CA ARG A 103 -10.23 -7.32 -5.55
C ARG A 103 -9.08 -6.37 -5.90
N PHE A 104 -8.33 -5.92 -4.89
CA PHE A 104 -7.10 -5.16 -5.09
C PHE A 104 -6.06 -5.94 -5.91
N CYS A 105 -5.80 -7.20 -5.55
CA CYS A 105 -4.87 -8.05 -6.28
C CYS A 105 -5.33 -8.31 -7.72
N GLU A 106 -6.61 -8.60 -7.93
CA GLU A 106 -7.20 -8.79 -9.27
C GLU A 106 -7.05 -7.54 -10.15
N LYS A 107 -7.27 -6.33 -9.60
CA LYS A 107 -7.18 -5.08 -10.36
C LYS A 107 -5.78 -4.81 -10.91
N TYR A 108 -4.74 -5.19 -10.17
CA TYR A 108 -3.35 -4.95 -10.53
C TYR A 108 -2.62 -6.22 -11.00
N ASP A 109 -3.37 -7.27 -11.34
CA ASP A 109 -2.86 -8.56 -11.84
C ASP A 109 -1.82 -9.22 -10.91
N TYR A 110 -2.00 -9.10 -9.60
CA TYR A 110 -1.17 -9.78 -8.60
C TYR A 110 -1.71 -11.18 -8.29
N ARG A 111 -0.81 -12.17 -8.22
CA ARG A 111 -1.13 -13.46 -7.61
C ARG A 111 -1.13 -13.31 -6.09
N SER A 112 -2.28 -13.42 -5.46
CA SER A 112 -2.39 -13.41 -4.00
C SER A 112 -2.01 -14.77 -3.40
N GLU A 113 -1.28 -14.74 -2.30
CA GLU A 113 -1.07 -15.88 -1.40
C GLU A 113 -1.48 -15.47 0.00
N PHE A 114 -2.43 -16.20 0.60
CA PHE A 114 -2.92 -15.91 1.95
C PHE A 114 -2.24 -16.83 2.96
N VAL A 115 -1.68 -16.23 4.02
CA VAL A 115 -0.95 -16.95 5.08
C VAL A 115 -1.58 -16.59 6.42
N GLU A 116 -2.03 -17.60 7.15
CA GLU A 116 -2.68 -17.44 8.45
C GLU A 116 -1.64 -17.35 9.57
N PHE A 117 -1.82 -16.42 10.49
CA PHE A 117 -1.02 -16.22 11.69
C PHE A 117 -1.88 -16.35 12.95
N SER A 118 -1.30 -16.88 14.02
CA SER A 118 -2.01 -17.13 15.29
C SER A 118 -2.13 -15.90 16.19
N SER A 119 -1.22 -14.92 16.03
CA SER A 119 -1.20 -13.69 16.82
C SER A 119 -0.91 -12.48 15.93
N LEU A 120 -1.32 -11.29 16.40
CA LEU A 120 -1.02 -10.04 15.72
C LEU A 120 0.48 -9.76 15.78
N GLU A 121 1.12 -10.10 16.89
CA GLU A 121 2.55 -9.95 17.11
C GLU A 121 3.36 -10.72 16.06
N ASP A 122 3.08 -12.01 15.84
CA ASP A 122 3.77 -12.84 14.83
C ASP A 122 3.57 -12.30 13.41
N LEU A 123 2.37 -11.80 13.12
CA LEU A 123 2.04 -11.20 11.83
C LEU A 123 2.85 -9.92 11.59
N LEU A 124 2.95 -9.04 12.59
CA LEU A 124 3.71 -7.80 12.49
C LEU A 124 5.23 -8.07 12.39
N GLU A 125 5.75 -9.05 13.12
CA GLU A 125 7.13 -9.51 12.95
C GLU A 125 7.37 -10.04 11.53
N ALA A 126 6.46 -10.86 11.01
CA ALA A 126 6.54 -11.38 9.65
C ALA A 126 6.49 -10.27 8.58
N LEU A 127 5.73 -9.21 8.81
CA LEU A 127 5.69 -8.04 7.93
C LEU A 127 7.03 -7.29 7.94
N ASN A 128 7.57 -7.03 9.14
CA ASN A 128 8.85 -6.33 9.31
C ASN A 128 10.03 -7.11 8.70
N ASP A 129 10.01 -8.43 8.82
CA ASP A 129 11.01 -9.34 8.23
C ASP A 129 10.85 -9.51 6.71
N GLY A 130 9.78 -8.97 6.12
CA GLY A 130 9.45 -9.17 4.69
C GLY A 130 9.02 -10.59 4.34
N LYS A 131 8.60 -11.39 5.32
CA LYS A 131 8.02 -12.73 5.10
C LYS A 131 6.63 -12.64 4.45
N VAL A 132 5.90 -11.57 4.75
CA VAL A 132 4.65 -11.16 4.09
C VAL A 132 4.76 -9.74 3.58
N ASP A 133 3.98 -9.41 2.54
CA ASP A 133 3.95 -8.09 1.91
C ASP A 133 2.84 -7.20 2.47
N VAL A 134 1.77 -7.82 2.99
CA VAL A 134 0.59 -7.17 3.55
C VAL A 134 0.21 -7.85 4.85
N ALA A 135 -0.18 -7.08 5.87
CA ALA A 135 -0.75 -7.58 7.12
C ALA A 135 -2.15 -7.02 7.32
N CYS A 136 -3.11 -7.91 7.55
CA CYS A 136 -4.51 -7.61 7.82
C CYS A 136 -5.10 -8.61 8.85
N GLY A 137 -6.42 -8.61 9.03
CA GLY A 137 -7.10 -9.46 10.00
C GLY A 137 -7.31 -8.75 11.33
N GLY A 138 -7.74 -7.49 11.30
CA GLY A 138 -7.95 -6.71 12.52
C GLY A 138 -6.66 -6.18 13.14
N VAL A 139 -5.78 -5.59 12.31
CA VAL A 139 -4.74 -4.69 12.81
C VAL A 139 -5.42 -3.38 13.19
N PHE A 140 -5.23 -2.88 14.41
CA PHE A 140 -5.91 -1.67 14.89
C PHE A 140 -4.95 -0.70 15.58
N SER A 141 -5.31 0.58 15.58
CA SER A 141 -4.53 1.66 16.19
C SER A 141 -5.45 2.70 16.83
N GLU A 142 -4.96 3.40 17.86
CA GLU A 142 -5.63 4.51 18.55
C GLU A 142 -5.61 5.80 17.71
N ASP A 143 -6.14 5.72 16.48
CA ASP A 143 -6.28 6.86 15.57
C ASP A 143 -7.55 6.74 14.72
N LYS A 144 -7.86 7.77 13.94
CA LYS A 144 -8.98 7.81 12.99
C LYS A 144 -8.51 7.82 11.53
N LYS A 145 -7.39 7.16 11.23
CA LYS A 145 -6.74 7.17 9.91
C LYS A 145 -6.88 5.85 9.16
N GLY A 146 -7.45 4.83 9.80
CA GLY A 146 -7.72 3.53 9.21
C GLY A 146 -8.87 3.56 8.19
N TYR A 147 -9.16 2.40 7.61
CA TYR A 147 -10.22 2.27 6.59
C TYR A 147 -11.62 2.10 7.21
N LEU A 148 -11.69 1.76 8.50
CA LEU A 148 -12.91 1.53 9.27
C LEU A 148 -12.68 1.92 10.74
N GLU A 149 -13.57 2.72 11.32
CA GLU A 149 -13.51 3.07 12.74
C GLU A 149 -13.87 1.88 13.64
N THR A 150 -13.32 1.84 14.84
CA THR A 150 -13.58 0.79 15.85
C THR A 150 -13.46 1.35 17.27
N LYS A 151 -13.75 0.49 18.25
CA LYS A 151 -13.45 0.73 19.67
C LYS A 151 -12.33 -0.20 20.10
N ILE A 152 -11.40 0.33 20.89
CA ILE A 152 -10.31 -0.42 21.50
C ILE A 152 -10.62 -0.55 23.00
N PHE A 153 -10.73 -1.79 23.46
CA PHE A 153 -10.99 -2.17 24.84
C PHE A 153 -9.67 -2.57 25.51
N TYR A 154 -9.40 -1.97 26.67
CA TYR A 154 -8.21 -2.27 27.46
C TYR A 154 -8.61 -3.20 28.59
N LEU A 155 -8.10 -4.42 28.55
CA LEU A 155 -8.20 -5.39 29.62
C LEU A 155 -6.93 -5.27 30.49
N GLU A 156 -6.84 -6.04 31.57
CA GLU A 156 -5.68 -5.99 32.48
C GLU A 156 -4.36 -6.32 31.76
N ASP A 157 -4.38 -7.34 30.89
CA ASP A 157 -3.16 -7.88 30.25
C ASP A 157 -3.10 -7.68 28.72
N GLU A 158 -4.19 -7.23 28.09
CA GLU A 158 -4.25 -7.13 26.62
C GLU A 158 -5.18 -6.00 26.14
N ARG A 159 -5.14 -5.75 24.83
CA ARG A 159 -6.04 -4.82 24.14
C ARG A 159 -6.80 -5.57 23.06
N LEU A 160 -8.11 -5.36 22.99
CA LEU A 160 -8.99 -5.97 22.00
C LEU A 160 -9.69 -4.90 21.18
N ASP A 161 -9.79 -5.12 19.87
CA ASP A 161 -10.74 -4.38 19.05
C ASP A 161 -12.19 -4.82 19.31
N LEU A 162 -13.14 -4.04 18.82
CA LEU A 162 -14.58 -4.29 19.01
C LEU A 162 -15.03 -5.68 18.51
N LEU A 163 -14.50 -6.17 17.39
CA LEU A 163 -14.95 -7.43 16.82
C LEU A 163 -14.45 -8.61 17.66
N ARG A 164 -13.18 -8.60 18.07
CA ARG A 164 -12.64 -9.61 18.99
C ARG A 164 -13.28 -9.55 20.37
N TYR A 165 -13.52 -8.34 20.91
CA TYR A 165 -14.19 -8.15 22.18
C TYR A 165 -15.60 -8.74 22.16
N THR A 166 -16.40 -8.38 21.15
CA THR A 166 -17.77 -8.88 21.00
C THR A 166 -17.80 -10.39 20.79
N GLU A 167 -16.88 -10.96 20.00
CA GLU A 167 -16.78 -12.40 19.81
C GLU A 167 -16.57 -13.16 21.11
N ARG A 168 -15.63 -12.72 21.95
CA ARG A 168 -15.36 -13.34 23.27
C ARG A 168 -16.57 -13.24 24.20
N VAL A 169 -17.25 -12.08 24.23
CA VAL A 169 -18.50 -11.92 24.98
C VAL A 169 -19.59 -12.88 24.48
N TYR A 170 -19.74 -13.04 23.15
CA TYR A 170 -20.68 -14.00 22.57
C TYR A 170 -20.35 -15.45 22.92
N ARG A 171 -19.07 -15.78 23.12
CA ARG A 171 -18.62 -17.10 23.62
C ARG A 171 -18.89 -17.30 25.12
N GLY A 172 -19.42 -16.29 25.81
CA GLY A 172 -19.77 -16.33 27.22
C GLY A 172 -18.66 -15.91 28.17
N GLU A 173 -17.57 -15.33 27.65
CA GLU A 173 -16.49 -14.81 28.49
C GLU A 173 -16.94 -13.56 29.23
N GLN A 174 -16.69 -13.50 30.54
CA GLN A 174 -16.87 -12.29 31.33
C GLN A 174 -15.63 -11.42 31.22
N LEU A 175 -15.69 -10.42 30.35
CA LEU A 175 -14.60 -9.46 30.16
C LEU A 175 -14.83 -8.22 31.03
N ASN A 176 -13.86 -7.92 31.89
CA ASN A 176 -13.80 -6.66 32.63
C ASN A 176 -12.81 -5.73 31.93
N HIS A 177 -13.29 -4.81 31.10
CA HIS A 177 -12.44 -3.79 30.50
C HIS A 177 -12.29 -2.59 31.45
N VAL A 178 -11.09 -2.05 31.54
CA VAL A 178 -10.75 -0.91 32.39
C VAL A 178 -11.27 0.39 31.79
N PHE A 179 -11.12 0.55 30.47
CA PHE A 179 -11.65 1.67 29.70
C PHE A 179 -11.69 1.32 28.21
N GLN A 180 -12.33 2.19 27.42
CA GLN A 180 -12.39 2.10 25.97
C GLN A 180 -11.92 3.39 25.31
N LYS A 181 -11.34 3.29 24.12
CA LYS A 181 -11.00 4.43 23.26
C LYS A 181 -11.50 4.23 21.83
N ASP A 182 -11.62 5.34 21.11
CA ASP A 182 -11.79 5.30 19.66
C ASP A 182 -10.50 4.82 18.99
N GLY A 183 -10.64 4.03 17.95
CA GLY A 183 -9.55 3.62 17.09
C GLY A 183 -10.04 3.35 15.68
N SER A 184 -9.18 2.78 14.86
CA SER A 184 -9.54 2.34 13.51
C SER A 184 -8.74 1.11 13.11
N TYR A 185 -9.28 0.33 12.17
CA TYR A 185 -8.61 -0.80 11.55
C TYR A 185 -7.73 -0.35 10.39
N HIS A 186 -6.57 -0.98 10.27
CA HIS A 186 -5.56 -0.67 9.29
C HIS A 186 -5.18 -1.93 8.51
N ILE A 187 -4.78 -1.73 7.26
CA ILE A 187 -4.04 -2.72 6.49
C ILE A 187 -2.62 -2.18 6.36
N LEU A 188 -1.64 -2.96 6.79
CA LEU A 188 -0.23 -2.57 6.73
C LEU A 188 0.44 -3.20 5.52
N PHE A 189 1.43 -2.50 4.98
CA PHE A 189 2.16 -2.89 3.77
C PHE A 189 3.67 -2.82 4.06
N ALA A 190 4.41 -3.82 3.58
CA ALA A 190 5.86 -3.89 3.76
C ALA A 190 6.60 -2.81 2.96
N ASP A 191 6.01 -2.31 1.87
CA ASP A 191 6.60 -1.24 1.05
C ASP A 191 5.59 -0.15 0.66
N GLU A 192 6.12 1.05 0.42
CA GLU A 192 5.33 2.23 0.07
C GLU A 192 4.68 2.14 -1.33
N GLU A 193 5.24 1.37 -2.27
CA GLU A 193 4.65 1.23 -3.60
C GLU A 193 3.32 0.46 -3.53
N LEU A 194 3.28 -0.67 -2.82
CA LEU A 194 2.05 -1.43 -2.57
C LEU A 194 1.04 -0.58 -1.79
N ARG A 195 1.49 0.12 -0.75
CA ARG A 195 0.64 1.02 0.04
C ARG A 195 0.00 2.11 -0.83
N MET A 196 0.78 2.70 -1.74
CA MET A 196 0.30 3.73 -2.65
C MET A 196 -0.71 3.19 -3.66
N ARG A 197 -0.43 2.04 -4.28
CA ARG A 197 -1.39 1.40 -5.20
C ARG A 197 -2.67 1.02 -4.48
N PHE A 198 -2.60 0.58 -3.23
CA PHE A 198 -3.79 0.33 -2.42
C PHE A 198 -4.58 1.61 -2.11
N ARG A 199 -3.92 2.74 -1.81
CA ARG A 199 -4.61 4.04 -1.68
C ARG A 199 -5.29 4.45 -2.99
N GLU A 200 -4.64 4.23 -4.12
CA GLU A 200 -5.23 4.50 -5.43
C GLU A 200 -6.42 3.58 -5.73
N PHE A 201 -6.32 2.30 -5.37
CA PHE A 201 -7.42 1.34 -5.42
C PHE A 201 -8.65 1.84 -4.66
N LEU A 202 -8.48 2.21 -3.38
CA LEU A 202 -9.59 2.72 -2.56
C LEU A 202 -10.25 3.96 -3.17
N ARG A 203 -9.46 4.83 -3.82
CA ARG A 203 -9.97 6.02 -4.50
C ARG A 203 -10.73 5.68 -5.78
N THR A 204 -10.26 4.70 -6.54
CA THR A 204 -10.78 4.37 -7.87
C THR A 204 -11.92 3.35 -7.85
N GLU A 205 -11.97 2.48 -6.84
CA GLU A 205 -13.02 1.46 -6.62
C GLU A 205 -13.97 1.86 -5.48
N LYS A 206 -14.22 3.17 -5.30
CA LYS A 206 -14.97 3.69 -4.15
C LYS A 206 -16.36 3.05 -4.00
N GLU A 207 -17.09 2.88 -5.10
CA GLU A 207 -18.42 2.26 -5.08
C GLU A 207 -18.37 0.83 -4.55
N PHE A 208 -17.43 0.02 -5.05
CA PHE A 208 -17.20 -1.34 -4.56
C PHE A 208 -16.85 -1.35 -3.06
N VAL A 209 -15.97 -0.46 -2.60
CA VAL A 209 -15.58 -0.38 -1.18
C VAL A 209 -16.79 -0.06 -0.29
N GLU A 210 -17.65 0.87 -0.70
CA GLU A 210 -18.84 1.25 0.07
C GLU A 210 -19.90 0.14 0.05
N GLU A 211 -20.13 -0.53 -1.08
CA GLU A 211 -20.99 -1.73 -1.13
C GLU A 211 -20.47 -2.85 -0.23
N LEU A 212 -19.16 -3.06 -0.21
CA LEU A 212 -18.51 -4.06 0.62
C LEU A 212 -18.65 -3.72 2.11
N LYS A 213 -18.49 -2.45 2.48
CA LYS A 213 -18.74 -2.00 3.86
C LYS A 213 -20.19 -2.27 4.27
N LYS A 214 -21.17 -1.92 3.42
CA LYS A 214 -22.58 -2.19 3.69
C LYS A 214 -22.87 -3.69 3.86
N LYS A 215 -22.26 -4.54 3.03
CA LYS A 215 -22.42 -6.00 3.10
C LYS A 215 -21.98 -6.58 4.44
N TYR A 216 -20.88 -6.07 5.03
CA TYR A 216 -20.30 -6.64 6.25
C TYR A 216 -20.67 -5.91 7.53
N PHE A 217 -20.96 -4.61 7.47
CA PHE A 217 -21.17 -3.76 8.65
C PHE A 217 -22.54 -3.05 8.67
N GLY A 218 -23.34 -3.14 7.60
CA GLY A 218 -24.61 -2.43 7.49
C GLY A 218 -24.45 -0.94 7.09
N GLU A 219 -25.55 -0.19 7.12
CA GLU A 219 -25.59 1.22 6.67
C GLU A 219 -25.16 2.25 7.73
N GLU A 220 -24.88 1.83 8.97
CA GLU A 220 -24.73 2.76 10.12
C GLU A 220 -23.29 3.05 10.59
N ILE A 221 -22.24 2.66 9.85
CA ILE A 221 -20.83 2.92 10.25
C ILE A 221 -20.10 3.80 9.21
N GLY A 222 -20.74 4.90 8.81
CA GLY A 222 -20.18 5.94 7.93
C GLY A 222 -20.00 7.27 8.64
#